data_AF-A0A4Y9ZFE1-F1
#
_entry.id   AF-A0A4Y9ZFE1-F1
#
_cell.length_a   1.000
_cell.length_b   1.000
_cell.length_c   1.000
_cell.angle_alpha   90.00
_cell.angle_beta   90.00
_cell.angle_gamma   90.00
#
_symmetry.space_group_name_H-M   'P 1'
#
loop_
_entity.id
_entity.type
_entity.pdbx_description
1 polymer ?
#
loop_
_entity_poly.entity_id
_entity_poly.type
_entity_poly.pdbx_seq_one_letter_code
_entity_poly.pdbx_strand_id
1 'polypeptide(L)'
;MSNYCEPLIAALKDCLLHSDCVLKKGHLPSECLKEHYDELPEKCKSLRQASFECKRGMLDMRKRFRGNNAGQTAAKVKTEHSTPPPPPPAVDSSTTAA
;
A
#
# COMPACT_ATOMS: atom_id res chain seq x y z
N MET A 1 -4.68 5.87 -20.12
CA MET A 1 -4.94 6.39 -18.76
C MET A 1 -3.60 6.83 -18.18
N SER A 2 -3.56 7.99 -17.52
CA SER A 2 -2.33 8.62 -17.04
C SER A 2 -1.56 7.72 -16.07
N ASN A 3 -0.26 7.54 -16.33
CA ASN A 3 0.67 6.60 -15.68
C ASN A 3 1.00 6.93 -14.20
N TYR A 4 0.24 7.84 -13.58
CA TYR A 4 0.55 8.40 -12.26
C TYR A 4 0.27 7.40 -11.12
N CYS A 5 -0.82 6.64 -11.22
CA CYS A 5 -1.18 5.61 -10.24
C CYS A 5 -0.72 4.20 -10.64
N GLU A 6 -0.04 4.06 -11.77
CA GLU A 6 0.55 2.80 -12.25
C GLU A 6 1.39 2.08 -11.17
N PRO A 7 2.30 2.75 -10.43
CA PRO A 7 3.10 2.06 -9.42
C PRO A 7 2.28 1.49 -8.25
N LEU A 8 1.22 2.19 -7.84
CA LEU A 8 0.31 1.70 -6.80
C LEU A 8 -0.48 0.49 -7.29
N ILE A 9 -0.92 0.54 -8.55
CA ILE A 9 -1.68 -0.55 -9.17
C ILE A 9 -0.79 -1.78 -9.35
N ALA A 10 0.46 -1.60 -9.78
CA ALA A 10 1.44 -2.68 -9.88
C ALA A 10 1.69 -3.33 -8.52
N ALA A 11 2.01 -2.54 -7.49
CA ALA A 11 2.21 -3.04 -6.14
C ALA A 11 0.98 -3.77 -5.57
N LEU A 12 -0.24 -3.27 -5.85
CA LEU A 12 -1.48 -3.93 -5.44
C LEU A 12 -1.66 -5.29 -6.13
N LYS A 13 -1.37 -5.38 -7.44
CA LYS A 13 -1.42 -6.65 -8.18
C LYS A 13 -0.41 -7.64 -7.61
N ASP A 14 0.82 -7.20 -7.38
CA ASP A 14 1.86 -8.04 -6.78
C ASP A 14 1.44 -8.53 -5.39
N CYS A 15 0.85 -7.66 -4.57
CA CYS A 15 0.34 -8.03 -3.25
C CYS A 15 -0.75 -9.12 -3.34
N LEU A 16 -1.68 -8.98 -4.30
CA LEU A 16 -2.75 -9.96 -4.49
C LEU A 16 -2.23 -11.32 -4.95
N LEU A 17 -1.23 -11.35 -5.84
CA LEU A 17 -0.62 -12.60 -6.32
C LEU A 17 0.06 -13.39 -5.19
N HIS A 18 0.57 -12.70 -4.17
CA HIS A 18 1.17 -13.33 -2.99
C HIS A 18 0.18 -13.52 -1.83
N SER A 19 -1.08 -13.10 -2.00
CA SER A 19 -2.09 -13.19 -0.94
C SER A 19 -2.72 -14.57 -0.87
N ASP A 20 -3.20 -14.91 0.33
CA ASP A 20 -3.90 -16.16 0.60
C ASP A 20 -5.15 -16.36 -0.27
N CYS A 21 -5.83 -15.28 -0.65
CA CYS A 21 -7.03 -15.37 -1.48
C CYS A 21 -6.73 -15.95 -2.88
N VAL A 22 -5.59 -15.61 -3.47
CA VAL A 22 -5.18 -16.15 -4.78
C VAL A 22 -4.44 -17.47 -4.60
N LEU A 23 -3.51 -17.56 -3.65
CA LEU A 23 -2.66 -18.75 -3.49
C LEU A 23 -3.37 -19.94 -2.84
N LYS A 24 -4.17 -19.72 -1.79
CA LYS A 24 -4.83 -20.80 -1.05
C LYS A 24 -6.18 -21.17 -1.66
N LYS A 25 -6.95 -20.17 -2.07
CA LYS A 25 -8.33 -20.38 -2.56
C LYS A 25 -8.44 -20.42 -4.09
N GLY A 26 -7.47 -19.88 -4.82
CA GLY A 26 -7.47 -19.88 -6.28
C GLY A 26 -8.46 -18.89 -6.92
N HIS A 27 -8.97 -17.92 -6.17
CA HIS A 27 -9.87 -16.90 -6.73
C HIS A 27 -9.12 -15.92 -7.63
N LEU A 28 -9.86 -15.25 -8.52
CA LEU A 28 -9.27 -14.19 -9.32
C LEU A 28 -8.94 -12.98 -8.43
N PRO A 29 -7.84 -12.25 -8.69
CA PRO A 29 -7.49 -11.04 -7.93
C PRO A 29 -8.63 -10.00 -7.86
N SER A 30 -9.45 -9.92 -8.93
CA SER A 30 -10.63 -9.05 -9.00
C SER A 30 -11.75 -9.48 -8.06
N GLU A 31 -11.93 -10.79 -7.85
CA GLU A 31 -12.92 -11.40 -6.97
C GLU A 31 -12.49 -11.22 -5.50
N CYS A 32 -11.20 -11.41 -5.22
CA CYS A 32 -10.59 -11.14 -3.92
C CYS A 32 -10.83 -9.72 -3.41
N LEU A 33 -10.83 -8.72 -4.31
CA LEU A 33 -11.10 -7.33 -3.94
C LEU A 33 -12.58 -7.02 -3.71
N LYS A 34 -13.49 -7.80 -4.29
CA LYS A 34 -14.94 -7.57 -4.23
C LYS A 34 -15.60 -8.35 -3.10
N GLU A 35 -15.26 -9.62 -2.99
CA GLU A 35 -15.98 -10.59 -2.13
C GLU A 35 -15.16 -11.00 -0.91
N HIS A 36 -13.83 -11.02 -1.02
CA HIS A 36 -12.93 -11.50 0.04
C HIS A 36 -12.00 -10.39 0.57
N TYR A 37 -12.54 -9.18 0.73
CA TYR A 37 -11.74 -8.06 1.21
C TYR A 37 -11.23 -8.27 2.63
N ASP A 38 -12.03 -8.88 3.51
CA ASP A 38 -11.70 -9.02 4.92
C ASP A 38 -10.57 -10.04 5.17
N GLU A 39 -10.48 -11.05 4.31
CA GLU A 39 -9.44 -12.10 4.36
C GLU A 39 -8.09 -11.63 3.78
N LEU A 40 -8.08 -10.48 3.11
CA LEU A 40 -6.88 -9.90 2.54
C LEU A 40 -5.95 -9.37 3.65
N PRO A 41 -4.62 -9.58 3.55
CA PRO A 41 -3.68 -9.00 4.49
C PRO A 41 -3.75 -7.46 4.48
N GLU A 42 -3.50 -6.84 5.63
CA GLU A 42 -3.58 -5.37 5.82
C GLU A 42 -2.75 -4.60 4.80
N LYS A 43 -1.61 -5.17 4.38
CA LYS A 43 -0.75 -4.62 3.34
C LYS A 43 -1.46 -4.45 2.00
N CYS A 44 -2.28 -5.42 1.58
CA CYS A 44 -3.03 -5.30 0.33
C CYS A 44 -4.23 -4.35 0.48
N LYS A 45 -4.83 -4.29 1.68
CA LYS A 45 -5.89 -3.34 2.01
C LYS A 45 -5.41 -1.89 1.92
N SER A 46 -4.24 -1.59 2.48
CA SER A 46 -3.64 -0.24 2.41
C SER A 46 -3.27 0.16 0.98
N LEU A 47 -2.71 -0.76 0.18
CA LEU A 47 -2.43 -0.52 -1.24
C LEU A 47 -3.71 -0.26 -2.04
N ARG A 48 -4.80 -0.97 -1.75
CA ARG A 48 -6.11 -0.72 -2.35
C ARG A 48 -6.58 0.70 -2.04
N GLN A 49 -6.53 1.11 -0.77
CA GLN A 49 -6.92 2.44 -0.34
C GLN A 49 -6.08 3.52 -1.03
N ALA A 50 -4.75 3.37 -1.03
CA ALA A 50 -3.85 4.30 -1.68
C ALA A 50 -4.08 4.41 -3.20
N SER A 51 -4.38 3.29 -3.87
CA SER A 51 -4.75 3.29 -5.30
C SER A 51 -6.06 4.05 -5.57
N PHE A 52 -7.05 3.92 -4.67
CA PHE A 52 -8.32 4.64 -4.75
C PHE A 52 -8.14 6.14 -4.51
N GLU A 53 -7.37 6.51 -3.48
CA GLU A 53 -7.04 7.90 -3.18
C GLU A 53 -6.25 8.56 -4.31
N CYS A 54 -5.31 7.82 -4.93
CA CYS A 54 -4.55 8.30 -6.08
C CYS A 54 -5.48 8.62 -7.26
N LYS A 55 -6.37 7.69 -7.64
CA LYS A 55 -7.34 7.90 -8.73
C LYS A 55 -8.31 9.03 -8.41
N ARG A 56 -8.84 9.06 -7.17
CA ARG A 56 -9.73 10.13 -6.71
C ARG A 56 -9.04 11.48 -6.74
N GLY A 57 -7.77 11.56 -6.36
CA GLY A 57 -6.97 12.78 -6.41
C GLY A 57 -6.68 13.29 -7.82
N MET A 58 -6.63 12.40 -8.82
CA MET A 58 -6.49 12.81 -10.22
C MET A 58 -7.79 13.41 -10.80
N LEU A 59 -8.93 12.94 -10.32
CA LEU A 59 -10.25 13.44 -10.74
C LEU A 59 -10.64 14.75 -10.01
N ASP A 60 -10.12 14.97 -8.81
CA ASP A 60 -10.40 16.17 -8.01
C ASP A 60 -9.62 17.40 -8.52
N MET A 61 -10.34 18.33 -9.16
CA MET A 61 -9.77 19.59 -9.68
C MET A 61 -9.07 20.42 -8.59
N ARG A 62 -9.51 20.35 -7.33
CA ARG A 62 -8.88 21.10 -6.22
C ARG A 62 -7.49 20.59 -5.89
N LYS A 63 -7.24 19.29 -6.10
CA LYS A 63 -5.93 18.65 -5.85
C LYS A 63 -4.97 18.79 -7.03
N ARG A 64 -5.45 19.21 -8.21
CA ARG A 64 -4.58 19.48 -9.38
C ARG A 64 -3.71 20.71 -9.19
N PHE A 65 -4.23 21.76 -8.55
CA PHE A 65 -3.48 23.00 -8.32
C PHE A 65 -2.51 22.95 -7.13
N ARG A 66 -2.83 22.17 -6.09
CA ARG A 66 -2.03 22.05 -4.86
C ARG A 66 -1.12 20.81 -4.83
N GLY A 67 -1.14 20.01 -5.89
CA GLY A 67 -0.44 18.74 -5.97
C GLY A 67 -1.24 17.58 -5.35
N ASN A 68 -1.29 16.47 -6.06
CA ASN A 68 -1.84 15.23 -5.53
C ASN A 68 -0.78 14.56 -4.63
N ASN A 69 -0.88 14.70 -3.31
CA ASN A 69 0.08 14.07 -2.40
C ASN A 69 0.02 12.54 -2.42
N ALA A 70 -1.08 11.95 -2.92
CA ALA A 70 -1.28 10.50 -2.95
C ALA A 70 -0.33 9.75 -3.91
N GLY A 71 0.13 10.37 -5.00
CA GLY A 71 1.16 9.73 -5.84
C GLY A 71 2.58 10.02 -5.37
N GLN A 72 2.80 11.05 -4.54
CA GLN A 72 4.08 11.24 -3.85
C GLN A 72 4.25 10.24 -2.69
N THR A 73 3.19 9.94 -1.94
CA THR A 73 3.21 8.88 -0.92
C THR A 73 3.41 7.50 -1.54
N ALA A 74 2.90 7.25 -2.75
CA ALA A 74 3.17 6.02 -3.51
C ALA A 74 4.65 5.78 -3.80
N ALA A 75 5.41 6.84 -4.12
CA ALA A 75 6.85 6.75 -4.34
C ALA A 75 7.60 6.34 -3.05
N LYS A 76 7.08 6.76 -1.89
CA LYS A 76 7.59 6.36 -0.56
C LYS A 76 7.27 4.91 -0.20
N VAL A 77 6.09 4.40 -0.59
CA VAL A 77 5.70 3.00 -0.36
C VAL A 77 6.66 2.03 -1.07
N LYS A 78 7.20 2.39 -2.24
CA LYS A 78 8.24 1.57 -2.91
C LYS A 78 9.50 1.39 -2.08
N THR A 79 9.93 2.42 -1.36
CA THR A 79 11.14 2.39 -0.52
C THR A 79 10.95 1.49 0.70
N GLU A 80 9.77 1.52 1.32
CA GLU A 80 9.46 0.65 2.46
C GLU A 80 9.21 -0.80 2.03
N HIS A 81 8.78 -1.03 0.78
CA HIS A 81 8.62 -2.38 0.24
C HIS A 81 9.95 -3.09 -0.10
N SER A 82 11.07 -2.36 -0.14
CA SER A 82 12.41 -2.91 -0.42
C SER A 82 13.32 -2.98 0.80
N THR A 83 12.87 -2.50 1.97
CA THR A 83 13.70 -2.45 3.17
C THR A 83 13.08 -3.36 4.24
N PRO A 84 13.79 -4.37 4.78
CA PRO A 84 13.32 -5.09 5.95
C PRO A 84 13.08 -4.09 7.10
N PRO A 85 12.15 -4.38 8.02
CA PRO A 85 11.84 -3.47 9.12
C PRO A 85 13.14 -3.06 9.81
N PRO A 86 13.35 -1.75 10.11
CA PRO A 86 14.48 -1.37 10.93
C PRO A 86 14.39 -2.17 12.24
N PRO A 87 15.51 -2.73 12.74
CA PRO A 87 15.50 -3.40 14.04
C PRO A 87 14.90 -2.45 15.09
N PRO A 88 14.14 -2.97 16.07
CA PRO A 88 13.54 -2.13 17.10
C PRO A 88 14.64 -1.23 17.70
N PRO A 89 14.33 0.04 18.02
CA PRO A 89 15.31 0.90 18.66
C PRO A 89 15.79 0.18 19.91
N ALA A 90 17.09 -0.07 19.99
CA ALA A 90 17.72 -0.63 21.16
C ALA A 90 17.28 0.22 22.35
N VAL A 91 16.47 -0.37 23.22
CA VAL A 91 16.10 0.21 24.50
C VAL A 91 17.37 0.26 25.32
N ASP A 92 18.04 1.42 25.33
CA ASP A 92 19.17 1.66 26.23
C ASP A 92 18.63 1.68 27.66
N SER A 93 18.65 0.50 28.28
CA SER A 93 18.34 0.29 29.68
C SER A 93 19.62 0.54 30.47
N SER A 94 20.00 1.80 30.68
CA SER A 94 21.05 2.16 31.65
C SER A 94 20.91 3.61 32.12
N THR A 95 19.84 3.90 32.86
CA THR A 95 19.90 4.95 33.90
C THR A 95 19.89 4.25 35.25
N THR A 96 21.09 3.92 35.71
CA THR A 96 21.35 3.54 37.10
C THR A 96 21.04 4.76 37.97
N ALA A 97 20.11 4.57 38.92
CA ALA A 97 19.84 5.55 39.96
C ALA A 97 21.11 5.86 40.76
N ALA A 98 21.32 7.15 41.01
CA ALA A 98 22.22 7.67 42.04
C ALA A 98 21.37 8.39 43.08
#